data_AF-A0A914GCF9-F1
#
_entry.id   AF-A0A914GCF9-F1
#
_cell.length_a   1.000
_cell.length_b   1.000
_cell.length_c   1.000
_cell.angle_alpha   90.00
_cell.angle_beta   90.00
_cell.angle_gamma   90.00
#
_symmetry.space_group_name_H-M   'P 1'
#
loop_
_entity.id
_entity.type
_entity.pdbx_description
1 polymer ?
#
loop_
_entity_poly.entity_id
_entity_poly.type
_entity_poly.pdbx_seq_one_letter_code
_entity_poly.pdbx_strand_id
1 'polypeptide(L)'
;MKLERVSENFHVIALGLPVPTFKGHTLDPPLRSRFQCRNITELPFETMSQLCSFLASNVGTERVNNLLALVYGLNSQNTEKTGIALPLFPTDNLMKSMKIWVRFYFA
;
A
#
# COMPACT_ATOMS: atom_id res chain seq x y z
N MET A 1 -14.64 -2.46 37.92
CA MET A 1 -14.83 -2.36 36.46
C MET A 1 -16.02 -3.24 36.10
N LYS A 2 -17.13 -2.68 35.63
CA LYS A 2 -18.35 -3.42 35.30
C LYS A 2 -18.34 -3.71 33.79
N LEU A 3 -18.53 -4.96 33.40
CA LEU A 3 -18.71 -5.34 32.00
C LEU A 3 -20.19 -5.12 31.63
N GLU A 4 -20.42 -4.35 30.56
CA GLU A 4 -21.74 -4.13 29.99
C GLU A 4 -21.98 -5.07 28.80
N ARG A 5 -23.22 -5.52 28.62
CA ARG A 5 -23.58 -6.41 27.51
C ARG A 5 -23.50 -5.62 26.20
N VAL A 6 -22.74 -6.15 25.24
CA VAL A 6 -22.62 -5.59 23.89
C VAL A 6 -23.49 -6.37 22.89
N SER A 7 -23.73 -5.77 21.72
CA SER A 7 -24.37 -6.44 20.59
C SER A 7 -23.61 -7.70 20.17
N GLU A 8 -24.33 -8.75 19.80
CA GLU A 8 -23.75 -10.00 19.27
C GLU A 8 -23.04 -9.80 17.92
N ASN A 9 -23.35 -8.71 17.20
CA ASN A 9 -22.73 -8.36 15.92
C ASN A 9 -21.55 -7.37 16.07
N PHE A 10 -21.09 -7.11 17.28
CA PHE A 10 -20.00 -6.17 17.52
C PHE A 10 -18.64 -6.77 17.17
N HIS A 11 -17.94 -6.16 16.22
CA HIS A 11 -16.62 -6.58 15.76
C HIS A 11 -15.58 -5.48 16.03
N VAL A 12 -14.38 -5.89 16.43
CA VAL A 12 -13.25 -4.98 16.66
C VAL A 12 -12.18 -5.23 15.60
N ILE A 13 -11.78 -4.18 14.88
CA ILE A 13 -10.68 -4.20 13.93
C ILE A 13 -9.62 -3.22 14.42
N ALA A 14 -8.38 -3.69 14.52
CA ALA A 14 -7.23 -2.86 14.84
C ALA A 14 -6.28 -2.82 13.63
N LEU A 15 -5.80 -1.63 13.29
CA LEU A 15 -4.79 -1.43 12.24
C LEU A 15 -3.44 -1.19 12.91
N GLY A 16 -2.47 -2.06 12.64
CA GLY A 16 -1.08 -1.81 13.01
C GLY A 16 -0.49 -0.76 12.08
N LEU A 17 0.16 0.27 12.61
CA LEU A 17 1.00 1.14 11.79
C LEU A 17 2.17 0.30 11.25
N PRO A 18 2.63 0.55 10.00
CA PRO A 18 3.86 -0.06 9.53
C PRO A 18 5.00 0.40 10.43
N VAL A 19 5.46 -0.49 11.31
CA VAL A 19 6.70 -0.29 12.05
C VAL A 19 7.81 -0.50 11.03
N PRO A 20 8.77 0.44 10.87
CA PRO A 20 9.90 0.22 9.98
C PRO A 20 10.59 -1.11 10.29
N THR A 21 11.33 -1.67 9.33
CA THR A 21 11.97 -3.01 9.34
C THR A 21 13.03 -3.22 10.44
N PHE A 22 13.00 -2.46 11.52
CA PHE A 22 13.69 -2.78 12.76
C PHE A 22 12.99 -3.96 13.44
N LYS A 23 13.75 -4.77 14.16
CA LYS A 23 13.19 -5.83 15.01
C LYS A 23 12.27 -5.20 16.06
N GLY A 24 10.98 -5.06 15.73
CA GLY A 24 9.98 -4.54 16.64
C GLY A 24 9.74 -5.49 17.81
N HIS A 25 9.31 -4.93 18.94
CA HIS A 25 8.78 -5.73 20.02
C HIS A 25 7.53 -6.48 19.54
N THR A 26 7.45 -7.75 19.89
CA THR A 26 6.26 -8.55 19.57
C THR A 26 5.03 -7.95 20.28
N LEU A 27 3.86 -7.99 19.65
CA LEU A 27 2.58 -7.57 20.23
C LEU A 27 2.39 -8.10 21.66
N ASP A 28 1.83 -7.28 22.55
CA ASP A 28 1.58 -7.68 23.94
C ASP A 28 0.76 -8.98 24.00
N PRO A 29 1.01 -9.88 24.98
CA PRO A 29 0.31 -11.16 25.09
C PRO A 29 -1.23 -11.07 25.00
N PRO A 30 -1.90 -10.05 25.58
CA PRO A 30 -3.34 -9.87 25.46
C PRO A 30 -3.83 -9.63 24.02
N LEU A 31 -3.03 -8.94 23.19
CA LEU A 31 -3.39 -8.68 21.79
C LEU A 31 -3.13 -9.91 20.93
N ARG A 32 -2.04 -10.63 21.21
CA ARG A 32 -1.66 -11.84 20.48
C ARG A 32 -2.65 -13.00 20.65
N SER A 33 -3.29 -13.12 21.82
CA SER A 33 -4.26 -14.18 22.10
C SER A 33 -5.70 -13.81 21.77
N ARG A 34 -6.05 -12.51 21.74
CA ARG A 34 -7.43 -12.05 21.52
C ARG A 34 -7.73 -11.63 20.09
N PHE A 35 -6.71 -11.28 19.30
CA PHE A 35 -6.89 -10.86 17.92
C PHE A 35 -6.31 -11.89 16.96
N GLN A 36 -7.08 -12.17 15.90
CA GLN A 36 -6.52 -12.77 14.70
C GLN A 36 -5.78 -11.69 13.92
N CYS A 37 -4.53 -11.98 13.53
CA CYS A 37 -3.70 -11.06 12.76
C CYS A 37 -3.63 -11.53 11.31
N ARG A 38 -3.84 -10.60 10.37
CA ARG A 38 -3.60 -10.82 8.94
C ARG A 38 -2.61 -9.79 8.45
N ASN A 39 -1.50 -10.26 7.88
CA ASN A 39 -0.59 -9.37 7.17
C ASN A 39 -1.20 -9.02 5.80
N ILE A 40 -1.32 -7.73 5.50
CA ILE A 40 -1.77 -7.23 4.20
C ILE A 40 -0.50 -6.82 3.45
N THR A 41 -0.13 -7.61 2.46
CA THR A 41 1.00 -7.28 1.59
C THR A 41 0.60 -6.19 0.61
N GLU A 42 1.60 -5.48 0.09
CA GLU A 42 1.42 -4.55 -1.01
C GLU A 42 0.81 -5.23 -2.23
N LEU A 43 0.14 -4.43 -3.07
CA LEU A 43 -0.53 -4.91 -4.26
C LEU A 43 0.49 -5.40 -5.29
N PRO A 44 0.33 -6.61 -5.88
CA PRO A 44 1.22 -7.10 -6.92
C PRO A 44 1.27 -6.16 -8.13
N PHE A 45 2.42 -6.11 -8.80
CA PHE A 45 2.64 -5.27 -9.98
C PHE A 45 1.58 -5.49 -11.07
N GLU A 46 1.25 -6.75 -11.36
CA GLU A 46 0.28 -7.10 -12.40
C GLU A 46 -1.11 -6.52 -12.10
N THR A 47 -1.57 -6.67 -10.86
CA THR A 47 -2.85 -6.11 -10.41
C THR A 47 -2.83 -4.58 -10.44
N MET A 48 -1.71 -3.96 -10.04
CA MET A 48 -1.55 -2.51 -10.12
C MET A 48 -1.57 -1.99 -11.57
N SER A 49 -0.91 -2.71 -12.49
CA SER A 49 -0.89 -2.38 -13.92
C SER A 49 -2.28 -2.48 -14.55
N GLN A 50 -3.02 -3.54 -14.24
CA GLN A 50 -4.40 -3.71 -14.68
C GLN A 50 -5.30 -2.58 -14.16
N LEU A 51 -5.20 -2.23 -12.88
CA LEU A 51 -5.97 -1.13 -12.28
C LEU A 51 -5.62 0.23 -12.89
N CYS A 52 -4.33 0.52 -13.08
CA CYS A 52 -3.89 1.78 -13.67
C CYS A 52 -4.34 1.89 -15.13
N SER A 53 -4.25 0.79 -15.90
CA SER A 53 -4.72 0.74 -17.28
C SER A 53 -6.24 0.92 -17.37
N PHE A 54 -6.99 0.34 -16.44
CA PHE A 54 -8.44 0.52 -16.35
C PHE A 54 -8.81 1.98 -16.01
N LEU A 55 -8.13 2.58 -15.04
CA LEU A 55 -8.39 3.96 -14.62
C LEU A 55 -7.96 4.98 -15.69
N ALA A 56 -6.92 4.68 -16.44
CA ALA A 56 -6.33 5.55 -17.44
C ALA A 56 -6.58 5.06 -18.87
N SER A 57 -7.82 4.65 -19.18
CA SER A 57 -8.22 4.19 -20.52
C SER A 57 -7.93 5.18 -21.64
N ASN A 58 -7.87 6.48 -21.30
CA ASN A 58 -7.60 7.58 -22.24
C ASN A 58 -6.10 7.89 -22.41
N VAL A 59 -5.23 7.31 -21.59
CA VAL A 59 -3.78 7.47 -21.65
C VAL A 59 -3.20 6.22 -22.29
N GLY A 60 -2.28 6.36 -23.24
CA GLY A 60 -1.64 5.21 -23.89
C GLY A 60 -0.98 4.25 -22.88
N THR A 61 -1.21 2.95 -23.06
CA THR A 61 -0.74 1.87 -22.18
C THR A 61 0.78 1.88 -21.96
N GLU A 62 1.54 2.19 -23.01
CA GLU A 62 3.00 2.42 -22.97
C GLU A 62 3.40 3.44 -21.88
N ARG A 63 2.71 4.58 -21.79
CA ARG A 63 3.05 5.64 -20.83
C ARG A 63 2.73 5.23 -19.39
N VAL A 64 1.62 4.52 -19.20
CA VAL A 64 1.22 3.97 -17.90
C VAL A 64 2.26 2.95 -17.43
N ASN A 65 2.68 2.04 -18.32
CA ASN A 65 3.70 1.03 -18.03
C ASN A 65 5.06 1.65 -17.72
N ASN A 66 5.49 2.68 -18.46
CA ASN A 66 6.74 3.39 -18.18
C ASN A 66 6.73 4.06 -16.80
N LEU A 67 5.60 4.67 -16.40
CA LEU A 67 5.48 5.27 -15.07
C LEU A 67 5.49 4.21 -13.96
N LEU A 68 4.81 3.08 -14.17
CA LEU A 68 4.85 1.97 -13.22
C LEU A 68 6.25 1.39 -13.10
N ALA A 69 6.93 1.13 -14.21
CA ALA A 69 8.30 0.64 -14.22
C ALA A 69 9.26 1.59 -13.47
N LEU A 70 9.11 2.90 -13.66
CA LEU A 70 9.87 3.90 -12.91
C LEU A 70 9.60 3.79 -11.40
N VAL A 71 8.35 3.79 -10.97
CA VAL A 71 7.99 3.76 -9.53
C VAL A 71 8.48 2.48 -8.85
N TYR A 72 8.27 1.32 -9.47
CA TYR A 72 8.75 0.05 -8.92
C TYR A 72 10.27 -0.07 -8.97
N GLY A 73 10.93 0.52 -9.98
CA GLY A 73 12.39 0.60 -10.06
C GLY A 73 13.02 1.51 -9.00
N LEU A 74 12.37 2.63 -8.65
CA LEU A 74 12.80 3.49 -7.54
C LEU A 74 12.72 2.75 -6.20
N ASN A 75 11.67 1.96 -6.01
CA ASN A 75 11.45 1.23 -4.77
C ASN A 75 12.36 -0.01 -4.64
N SER A 76 12.77 -0.65 -5.74
CA SER A 76 13.69 -1.80 -5.70
C SER A 76 15.10 -1.40 -5.24
N GLN A 77 15.60 -0.24 -5.63
CA GLN A 77 16.95 0.23 -5.28
C GLN A 77 17.11 0.56 -3.79
N ASN A 78 16.02 0.90 -3.09
CA ASN A 78 16.06 1.14 -1.64
C ASN A 78 16.25 -0.12 -0.79
N THR A 79 16.12 -1.31 -1.39
CA THR A 79 16.36 -2.58 -0.69
C THR A 79 17.86 -2.89 -0.59
N GLU A 80 18.68 -2.29 -1.46
CA GLU A 80 20.12 -2.54 -1.54
C GLU A 80 20.90 -1.37 -0.93
N LYS A 81 21.87 -1.69 -0.07
CA LYS A 81 22.73 -0.74 0.66
C LYS A 81 23.72 0.02 -0.26
N THR A 82 23.27 0.52 -1.40
CA THR A 82 24.10 1.08 -2.46
C THR A 82 23.92 2.59 -2.57
N GLY A 83 24.42 3.33 -1.57
CA GLY A 83 24.96 4.71 -1.69
C GLY A 83 24.10 5.88 -2.19
N ILE A 84 23.02 5.65 -2.93
CA ILE A 84 22.12 6.67 -3.49
C ILE A 84 20.77 6.46 -2.83
N ALA A 85 20.51 7.21 -1.75
CA ALA A 85 19.23 7.18 -1.06
C ALA A 85 18.16 7.89 -1.92
N LEU A 86 17.61 7.18 -2.89
CA LEU A 86 16.44 7.64 -3.62
C LEU A 86 15.22 7.63 -2.68
N PRO A 87 14.33 8.62 -2.77
CA PRO A 87 13.14 8.64 -1.93
C PRO A 87 12.23 7.45 -2.27
N LEU A 88 11.72 6.78 -1.23
CA LEU A 88 10.65 5.79 -1.36
C LEU A 88 9.43 6.46 -2.00
N PHE A 89 8.96 5.89 -3.10
CA PHE A 89 7.72 6.35 -3.73
C PHE A 89 6.54 5.56 -3.16
N PRO A 90 5.51 6.22 -2.60
CA PRO A 90 4.32 5.56 -2.11
C PRO A 90 3.49 5.02 -3.30
N THR A 91 3.50 3.71 -3.50
CA THR A 91 2.77 3.02 -4.59
C THR A 91 1.27 3.28 -4.55
N ASP A 92 0.69 3.48 -3.36
CA ASP A 92 -0.73 3.86 -3.17
C ASP A 92 -1.11 5.16 -3.89
N ASN A 93 -0.15 6.07 -4.10
CA ASN A 93 -0.40 7.32 -4.80
C ASN A 93 -0.52 7.14 -6.32
N LEU A 94 -0.08 6.02 -6.90
CA LEU A 94 -0.24 5.74 -8.33
C LEU A 94 -1.70 5.86 -8.78
N MET A 95 -2.63 5.34 -7.98
CA MET A 95 -4.05 5.40 -8.29
C MET A 95 -4.58 6.84 -8.35
N LYS A 96 -4.11 7.70 -7.44
CA LYS A 96 -4.46 9.13 -7.43
C LYS A 96 -3.82 9.84 -8.63
N SER A 97 -2.57 9.54 -8.93
CA SER A 97 -1.83 10.08 -10.07
C SER A 97 -2.52 9.73 -11.39
N MET A 98 -3.02 8.50 -11.57
CA MET A 98 -3.79 8.13 -12.77
C MET A 98 -5.06 8.96 -12.93
N LYS A 99 -5.82 9.16 -11.86
CA LYS A 99 -7.04 9.99 -11.88
C LYS A 99 -6.74 11.44 -12.27
N ILE A 100 -5.64 12.00 -11.75
CA ILE A 100 -5.17 13.34 -12.11
C ILE A 100 -4.75 13.35 -13.58
N TRP A 101 -3.96 12.38 -14.01
CA TRP A 101 -3.44 12.31 -15.37
C TRP A 101 -4.57 12.29 -16.39
N VAL A 102 -5.57 11.44 -16.20
CA VAL A 102 -6.75 11.37 -17.08
C VAL A 102 -7.48 12.71 -17.17
N ARG A 103 -7.58 13.43 -16.04
CA ARG A 103 -8.27 14.73 -15.97
C ARG A 103 -7.53 15.83 -16.73
N PHE A 104 -6.20 15.79 -16.79
CA PHE A 104 -5.37 16.81 -17.45
C PHE A 104 -4.89 16.40 -18.85
N TYR A 105 -5.16 15.18 -19.32
CA TYR A 105 -4.65 14.69 -20.61
C TYR A 105 -5.27 15.39 -21.84
N PHE A 106 -6.39 16.11 -21.66
CA PHE A 106 -7.10 16.84 -22.72
C PHE A 106 -7.31 18.35 -22.43
N ALA A 107 -6.63 18.90 -21.42
CA ALA A 107 -6.56 20.35 -21.19
C ALA A 107 -5.30 20.90 -21.88
#